data_AF-A0A165DIT2-F1
#
_entry.id   AF-A0A165DIT2-F1
#
_cell.length_a   1.000
_cell.length_b   1.000
_cell.length_c   1.000
_cell.angle_alpha   90.00
_cell.angle_beta   90.00
_cell.angle_gamma   90.00
#
_symmetry.space_group_name_H-M   'P 1'
#
loop_
_entity.id
_entity.type
_entity.pdbx_description
1 polymer ?
#
loop_
_entity_poly.entity_id
_entity_poly.type
_entity_poly.pdbx_seq_one_letter_code
_entity_poly.pdbx_strand_id
1 'polypeptide(L)'
;MFFSTAAVLALASSVLAAPMAEKSKRTSSVPDIFNQLHAFSTSSQTVSLTNEALVPFSFNNWGSLSSLSNFDSFFGAGNFDGRFNQIQVVNVQEVQVCSQVEIDIVQQNLAILLEAMKQVLLTQVCEVETQVIVSSQFSSHLQVFMEDVRHISGRQVGFDSSISSQLSSVLSSLGGNHVNLGFSGQSIGSNLQIVQSNFDSVNSPARIHAAWVASQLAVLPPSVLGF
;
A
#
# COMPACT_ATOMS: atom_id res chain seq x y z
N MET A 1 -31.78 -39.25 47.76
CA MET A 1 -30.32 -39.32 48.01
C MET A 1 -29.73 -37.94 47.84
N PHE A 2 -29.33 -37.36 48.98
CA PHE A 2 -28.22 -36.41 49.24
C PHE A 2 -28.02 -35.19 48.32
N PHE A 3 -28.34 -33.97 48.81
CA PHE A 3 -27.43 -32.92 49.39
C PHE A 3 -26.47 -32.32 48.32
N SER A 4 -26.17 -31.03 48.21
CA SER A 4 -26.10 -29.97 49.20
C SER A 4 -26.00 -28.57 48.56
N THR A 5 -26.17 -27.57 49.42
CA THR A 5 -26.22 -26.11 49.24
C THR A 5 -24.89 -25.40 48.96
N ALA A 6 -25.05 -24.17 48.45
CA ALA A 6 -24.17 -23.00 48.38
C ALA A 6 -22.95 -22.89 49.33
N ALA A 7 -21.88 -22.24 48.85
CA ALA A 7 -21.10 -21.27 49.62
C ALA A 7 -20.23 -20.37 48.73
N VAL A 8 -20.41 -19.05 48.89
CA VAL A 8 -19.46 -17.99 48.52
C VAL A 8 -18.43 -17.88 49.65
N LEU A 9 -17.14 -17.75 49.35
CA LEU A 9 -16.20 -17.02 50.22
C LEU A 9 -14.95 -16.61 49.43
N ALA A 10 -14.71 -15.30 49.35
CA ALA A 10 -13.41 -14.73 49.06
C ALA A 10 -12.58 -14.69 50.34
N LEU A 11 -11.25 -14.82 50.25
CA LEU A 11 -10.28 -14.19 51.14
C LEU A 11 -8.87 -14.27 50.55
N ALA A 12 -8.15 -13.18 50.76
CA ALA A 12 -6.89 -12.83 50.13
C ALA A 12 -5.65 -13.27 50.94
N SER A 13 -4.49 -13.07 50.31
CA SER A 13 -3.25 -12.54 50.90
C SER A 13 -2.10 -13.52 51.19
N SER A 14 -1.08 -13.41 50.31
CA SER A 14 0.34 -13.11 50.56
C SER A 14 1.17 -13.98 51.52
N VAL A 15 2.37 -14.38 51.08
CA VAL A 15 3.67 -14.04 51.73
C VAL A 15 4.87 -14.30 50.79
N LEU A 16 5.62 -13.21 50.56
CA LEU A 16 7.07 -12.99 50.34
C LEU A 16 7.99 -14.08 49.74
N ALA A 17 8.70 -13.71 48.66
CA ALA A 17 10.16 -13.41 48.69
C ALA A 17 10.65 -12.84 47.33
N ALA A 18 11.38 -11.71 47.39
CA ALA A 18 12.07 -11.02 46.28
C ALA A 18 13.50 -11.58 46.09
N PRO A 19 14.42 -10.92 45.35
CA PRO A 19 14.39 -10.46 43.96
C PRO A 19 15.47 -11.21 43.12
N MET A 20 15.31 -11.31 41.80
CA MET A 20 16.46 -11.47 40.91
C MET A 20 16.41 -10.46 39.78
N ALA A 21 17.28 -9.46 39.92
CA ALA A 21 17.74 -8.64 38.83
C ALA A 21 18.55 -9.52 37.87
N GLU A 22 18.05 -9.74 36.66
CA GLU A 22 18.91 -10.05 35.54
C GLU A 22 18.61 -9.09 34.39
N LYS A 23 19.64 -8.30 34.12
CA LYS A 23 19.65 -7.13 33.26
C LYS A 23 19.82 -7.61 31.82
N SER A 24 18.76 -8.16 31.20
CA SER A 24 18.77 -8.42 29.77
C SER A 24 18.35 -7.16 29.01
N LYS A 25 19.34 -6.30 28.71
CA LYS A 25 19.22 -5.28 27.67
C LYS A 25 19.06 -5.99 26.33
N ARG A 26 17.83 -6.36 25.95
CA ARG A 26 17.47 -6.47 24.54
C ARG A 26 17.25 -5.05 24.02
N THR A 27 18.33 -4.45 23.52
CA THR A 27 18.23 -3.31 22.62
C THR A 27 17.57 -3.81 21.34
N SER A 28 16.25 -3.72 21.32
CA SER A 28 15.45 -3.74 20.09
C SER A 28 15.85 -2.52 19.28
N SER A 29 16.78 -2.66 18.34
CA SER A 29 17.11 -1.63 17.36
C SER A 29 15.99 -1.58 16.31
N VAL A 30 14.81 -1.12 16.72
CA VAL A 30 13.91 -0.44 15.80
C VAL A 30 14.61 0.88 15.48
N PRO A 31 14.90 1.21 14.22
CA PRO A 31 15.45 2.51 13.87
C PRO A 31 14.56 3.62 14.45
N ASP A 32 15.17 4.64 15.05
CA ASP A 32 14.57 5.79 15.76
C ASP A 32 13.49 6.61 15.00
N ILE A 33 13.09 6.16 13.81
CA ILE A 33 12.07 6.76 12.96
C ILE A 33 10.68 6.62 13.59
N PHE A 34 10.41 5.53 14.32
CA PHE A 34 9.14 5.37 15.04
C PHE A 34 8.97 6.37 16.20
N ASN A 35 10.06 6.78 16.85
CA ASN A 35 10.02 7.82 17.88
C ASN A 35 9.78 9.23 17.28
N GLN A 36 10.08 9.43 15.98
CA GLN A 36 9.77 10.68 15.28
C GLN A 36 8.31 10.71 14.76
N LEU A 37 7.70 9.56 14.48
CA LEU A 37 6.31 9.47 14.02
C LEU A 37 5.27 9.70 15.13
N HIS A 38 5.61 9.42 16.40
CA HIS A 38 4.72 9.71 17.53
C HIS A 38 4.67 11.19 17.97
N ALA A 39 5.47 12.06 17.34
CA ALA A 39 5.38 13.51 17.52
C ALA A 39 4.32 14.18 16.62
N PHE A 40 3.49 13.41 15.90
CA PHE A 40 2.34 13.95 15.17
C PHE A 40 1.17 14.23 16.14
N SER A 41 1.40 15.19 17.04
CA SER A 41 0.35 15.88 17.77
C SER A 41 -0.38 16.82 16.82
N THR A 42 -1.71 16.75 16.79
CA THR A 42 -2.63 17.57 15.99
C THR A 42 -2.68 19.05 16.43
N SER A 43 -1.55 19.63 16.80
CA SER A 43 -1.40 21.07 16.99
C SER A 43 -0.77 21.67 15.75
N SER A 44 -1.50 22.58 15.11
CA SER A 44 -1.16 23.40 13.95
C SER A 44 0.26 23.98 13.95
N GLN A 45 1.26 23.15 13.68
CA GLN A 45 2.62 23.56 13.39
C GLN A 45 2.86 23.29 11.91
N THR A 46 2.88 24.35 11.12
CA THR A 46 3.46 24.34 9.79
C THR A 46 4.92 23.92 9.94
N VAL A 47 5.22 22.67 9.62
CA VAL A 47 6.60 22.20 9.46
C VAL A 47 7.18 23.01 8.31
N SER A 48 8.04 23.97 8.66
CA SER A 48 8.87 24.65 7.69
C SER A 48 9.90 23.62 7.22
N LEU A 49 9.60 22.98 6.08
CA LEU A 49 10.53 22.13 5.36
C LEU A 49 11.66 23.03 4.86
N THR A 50 12.67 23.26 5.69
CA THR A 50 13.96 23.76 5.21
C THR A 50 14.45 22.76 4.17
N ASN A 51 14.88 23.24 3.00
CA ASN A 51 15.32 22.50 1.81
C ASN A 51 16.49 21.50 2.01
N GLU A 52 16.75 21.04 3.23
CA GLU A 52 17.57 19.84 3.42
C GLU A 52 16.75 18.64 2.94
N ALA A 53 17.14 18.10 1.78
CA ALA A 53 16.57 16.90 1.24
C ALA A 53 16.59 15.81 2.33
N LEU A 54 15.40 15.40 2.80
CA LEU A 54 15.25 14.25 3.68
C LEU A 54 16.05 13.08 3.07
N VAL A 55 16.95 12.48 3.85
CA VAL A 55 17.70 11.30 3.40
C VAL A 55 16.67 10.25 2.96
N PRO A 56 16.75 9.73 1.72
CA PRO A 56 15.81 8.74 1.22
C PRO A 56 15.71 7.54 2.17
N PHE A 57 14.49 7.21 2.60
CA PHE A 57 14.26 5.99 3.37
C PHE A 57 14.46 4.76 2.48
N SER A 58 15.13 3.74 3.01
CA SER A 58 15.52 2.50 2.33
C SER A 58 14.95 1.31 3.08
N PHE A 59 14.31 0.39 2.36
CA PHE A 59 13.81 -0.87 2.92
C PHE A 59 14.79 -2.04 2.73
N ASN A 60 15.93 -1.82 2.05
CA ASN A 60 16.97 -2.83 1.90
C ASN A 60 17.41 -3.39 3.26
N ASN A 61 17.18 -4.69 3.47
CA ASN A 61 17.47 -5.40 4.72
C ASN A 61 16.80 -4.79 5.96
N TRP A 62 15.66 -4.12 5.80
CA TRP A 62 14.92 -3.54 6.92
C TRP A 62 14.61 -4.62 7.97
N GLY A 63 14.81 -4.27 9.25
CA GLY A 63 14.62 -5.23 10.35
C GLY A 63 15.56 -6.43 10.34
N SER A 64 16.69 -6.36 9.61
CA SER A 64 17.61 -7.50 9.37
C SER A 64 16.97 -8.67 8.62
N LEU A 65 15.87 -8.42 7.89
CA LEU A 65 15.20 -9.43 7.06
C LEU A 65 15.93 -9.60 5.72
N SER A 66 16.46 -10.79 5.47
CA SER A 66 17.15 -11.11 4.22
C SER A 66 16.22 -11.16 3.01
N SER A 67 14.91 -11.40 3.20
CA SER A 67 13.91 -11.34 2.13
C SER A 67 13.70 -9.93 1.57
N LEU A 68 14.19 -8.89 2.27
CA LEU A 68 14.24 -7.51 1.80
C LEU A 68 15.61 -7.14 1.20
N SER A 69 16.49 -8.11 0.96
CA SER A 69 17.72 -7.83 0.23
C SER A 69 17.38 -7.33 -1.18
N ASN A 70 17.98 -6.21 -1.57
CA ASN A 70 17.73 -5.53 -2.85
C ASN A 70 16.28 -5.06 -3.08
N PHE A 71 15.48 -4.90 -2.03
CA PHE A 71 14.12 -4.35 -2.14
C PHE A 71 14.10 -3.02 -2.92
N ASP A 72 15.00 -2.10 -2.58
CA ASP A 72 15.08 -0.79 -3.22
C ASP A 72 15.68 -0.86 -4.64
N SER A 73 16.16 -2.02 -5.11
CA SER A 73 16.60 -2.17 -6.50
C SER A 73 15.45 -2.09 -7.49
N PHE A 74 14.21 -2.29 -7.05
CA PHE A 74 13.05 -2.21 -7.93
C PHE A 74 12.71 -0.75 -8.28
N PHE A 75 12.42 0.12 -7.29
CA PHE A 75 12.08 1.54 -7.54
C PHE A 75 13.16 2.56 -7.17
N GLY A 76 14.18 2.17 -6.40
CA GLY A 76 15.13 3.08 -5.76
C GLY A 76 14.70 3.52 -4.36
N ALA A 77 15.68 3.90 -3.54
CA ALA A 77 15.42 4.47 -2.21
C ALA A 77 14.72 5.84 -2.34
N GLY A 78 13.72 6.10 -1.49
CA GLY A 78 12.93 7.33 -1.54
C GLY A 78 11.92 7.44 -2.69
N ASN A 79 11.75 6.40 -3.50
CA ASN A 79 10.75 6.33 -4.57
C ASN A 79 9.75 5.18 -4.31
N PHE A 80 9.30 5.07 -3.06
CA PHE A 80 8.51 3.94 -2.59
C PHE A 80 7.23 3.71 -3.40
N ASP A 81 6.63 4.76 -3.95
CA ASP A 81 5.40 4.70 -4.75
C ASP A 81 5.62 4.94 -6.25
N GLY A 82 6.87 4.90 -6.71
CA GLY A 82 7.24 5.05 -8.12
C GLY A 82 6.96 6.43 -8.73
N ARG A 83 6.54 7.44 -7.95
CA ARG A 83 6.14 8.75 -8.49
C ARG A 83 7.25 9.49 -9.25
N PHE A 84 8.51 9.13 -9.01
CA PHE A 84 9.69 9.72 -9.64
C PHE A 84 10.20 8.90 -10.83
N ASN A 85 9.48 7.87 -11.25
CA ASN A 85 9.81 7.13 -12.45
C ASN A 85 9.78 8.03 -13.69
N GLN A 86 10.67 7.75 -14.64
CA GLN A 86 10.65 8.44 -15.93
C GLN A 86 9.45 7.98 -16.73
N ILE A 87 8.62 8.94 -17.16
CA ILE A 87 7.47 8.68 -18.00
C ILE A 87 7.83 8.96 -19.44
N GLN A 88 7.65 7.96 -20.30
CA GLN A 88 7.78 8.08 -21.74
C GLN A 88 6.45 7.75 -22.40
N VAL A 89 5.87 8.77 -23.03
CA VAL A 89 4.63 8.63 -23.79
C VAL A 89 4.97 8.03 -25.15
N VAL A 90 4.41 6.86 -25.44
CA VAL A 90 4.50 6.28 -26.79
C VAL A 90 3.43 6.93 -27.65
N ASN A 91 3.83 7.56 -28.76
CA ASN A 91 2.90 8.06 -29.76
C ASN A 91 2.20 6.87 -30.44
N VAL A 92 1.05 6.47 -29.90
CA VAL A 92 0.20 5.46 -30.53
C VAL A 92 -0.53 6.13 -31.69
N GLN A 93 -0.47 5.53 -32.88
CA GLN A 93 -1.16 6.04 -34.09
C GLN A 93 -2.69 6.02 -33.94
N GLU A 94 -3.21 5.22 -33.02
CA GLU A 94 -4.62 5.13 -32.66
C GLU A 94 -4.82 5.63 -31.23
N VAL A 95 -5.64 6.67 -31.07
CA VAL A 95 -6.01 7.19 -29.75
C VAL A 95 -6.87 6.15 -29.04
N GLN A 96 -6.37 5.58 -27.94
CA GLN A 96 -7.17 4.67 -27.13
C GLN A 96 -8.23 5.49 -26.37
N VAL A 97 -9.50 5.28 -26.70
CA VAL A 97 -10.64 5.92 -26.05
C VAL A 97 -11.30 4.93 -25.08
N CYS A 98 -11.75 5.42 -23.93
CA CYS A 98 -12.54 4.62 -23.00
C CYS A 98 -13.83 4.12 -23.67
N SER A 99 -14.08 2.80 -23.62
CA SER A 99 -15.34 2.20 -24.04
C SER A 99 -16.24 1.98 -22.83
N GLN A 100 -17.52 2.31 -22.94
CA GLN A 100 -18.48 2.05 -21.88
C GLN A 100 -18.78 0.55 -21.80
N VAL A 101 -18.57 -0.01 -20.62
CA VAL A 101 -18.91 -1.39 -20.25
C VAL A 101 -19.75 -1.37 -18.98
N GLU A 102 -20.49 -2.44 -18.73
CA GLU A 102 -21.28 -2.57 -17.49
C GLU A 102 -20.35 -2.54 -16.27
N ILE A 103 -20.76 -1.80 -15.23
CA ILE A 103 -19.89 -1.50 -14.09
C ILE A 103 -19.56 -2.76 -13.27
N ASP A 104 -20.46 -3.72 -13.23
CA ASP A 104 -20.29 -5.00 -12.56
C ASP A 104 -19.21 -5.86 -13.24
N ILE A 105 -19.10 -5.82 -14.57
CA ILE A 105 -18.02 -6.47 -15.31
C ILE A 105 -16.66 -5.88 -14.89
N VAL A 106 -16.57 -4.55 -14.79
CA VAL A 106 -15.34 -3.88 -14.32
C VAL A 106 -15.03 -4.28 -12.88
N GLN A 107 -16.02 -4.30 -12.00
CA GLN A 107 -15.86 -4.70 -10.60
C GLN A 107 -15.41 -6.14 -10.44
N GLN A 108 -15.97 -7.08 -11.22
CA GLN A 108 -15.55 -8.48 -11.23
C GLN A 108 -14.09 -8.63 -11.64
N ASN A 109 -13.68 -7.95 -12.72
CA ASN A 109 -12.30 -7.99 -13.20
C ASN A 109 -11.32 -7.44 -12.15
N LEU A 110 -11.65 -6.31 -11.51
CA LEU A 110 -10.83 -5.74 -10.43
C LEU A 110 -10.77 -6.66 -9.20
N ALA A 111 -11.88 -7.33 -8.85
CA ALA A 111 -11.90 -8.29 -7.75
C ALA A 111 -10.97 -9.49 -8.00
N ILE A 112 -10.93 -10.01 -9.24
CA ILE A 112 -10.01 -11.09 -9.63
C ILE A 112 -8.55 -10.64 -9.49
N LEU A 113 -8.21 -9.44 -9.97
CA LEU A 113 -6.84 -8.91 -9.86
C LEU A 113 -6.43 -8.72 -8.39
N LEU A 114 -7.36 -8.29 -7.53
CA LEU A 114 -7.11 -8.14 -6.10
C LEU A 114 -6.85 -9.50 -5.43
N GLU A 115 -7.64 -10.53 -5.72
CA GLU A 115 -7.43 -11.87 -5.16
C GLU A 115 -6.15 -12.52 -5.70
N ALA A 116 -5.82 -12.30 -6.98
CA ALA A 116 -4.54 -12.73 -7.55
C ALA A 116 -3.35 -12.07 -6.84
N MET A 117 -3.44 -10.78 -6.52
CA MET A 117 -2.42 -10.06 -5.75
C MET A 117 -2.27 -10.64 -4.34
N LYS A 118 -3.37 -10.93 -3.64
CA LYS A 118 -3.34 -11.61 -2.34
C LYS A 118 -2.68 -12.99 -2.44
N GLN A 119 -3.03 -13.77 -3.46
CA GLN A 119 -2.43 -15.08 -3.70
C GLN A 119 -0.91 -14.97 -3.89
N VAL A 120 -0.42 -14.01 -4.69
CA VAL A 120 1.02 -13.77 -4.86
C VAL A 120 1.67 -13.46 -3.52
N LEU A 121 1.16 -12.49 -2.76
CA LEU A 121 1.77 -12.10 -1.49
C LEU A 121 1.80 -13.25 -0.47
N LEU A 122 0.68 -13.95 -0.31
CA LEU A 122 0.54 -15.00 0.70
C LEU A 122 1.31 -16.29 0.34
N THR A 123 1.59 -16.53 -0.93
CA THR A 123 2.30 -17.74 -1.37
C THR A 123 3.78 -17.53 -1.69
N GLN A 124 4.19 -16.31 -2.04
CA GLN A 124 5.56 -16.01 -2.46
C GLN A 124 6.38 -15.25 -1.42
N VAL A 125 5.73 -14.63 -0.42
CA VAL A 125 6.41 -13.91 0.66
C VAL A 125 6.09 -14.59 1.97
N CYS A 126 7.09 -15.18 2.62
CA CYS A 126 6.89 -15.93 3.86
C CYS A 126 6.81 -15.03 5.10
N GLU A 127 7.62 -13.97 5.15
CA GLU A 127 7.68 -13.07 6.30
C GLU A 127 6.54 -12.04 6.27
N VAL A 128 5.80 -11.95 7.37
CA VAL A 128 4.63 -11.06 7.49
C VAL A 128 5.03 -9.59 7.42
N GLU A 129 6.20 -9.21 7.93
CA GLU A 129 6.75 -7.85 7.83
C GLU A 129 7.02 -7.48 6.37
N THR A 130 7.58 -8.41 5.58
CA THR A 130 7.81 -8.21 4.14
C THR A 130 6.49 -8.13 3.39
N GLN A 131 5.48 -8.94 3.74
CA GLN A 131 4.14 -8.83 3.17
C GLN A 131 3.53 -7.45 3.43
N VAL A 132 3.67 -6.91 4.64
CA VAL A 132 3.20 -5.56 5.00
C VAL A 132 3.93 -4.49 4.18
N ILE A 133 5.25 -4.59 4.03
CA ILE A 133 6.03 -3.60 3.26
C ILE A 133 5.64 -3.63 1.77
N VAL A 134 5.58 -4.81 1.14
CA VAL A 134 5.22 -4.94 -0.29
C VAL A 134 3.76 -4.53 -0.53
N SER A 135 2.82 -4.92 0.34
CA SER A 135 1.41 -4.50 0.22
C SER A 135 1.24 -2.98 0.41
N SER A 136 1.99 -2.37 1.32
CA SER A 136 2.02 -0.91 1.50
C SER A 136 2.58 -0.22 0.26
N GLN A 137 3.61 -0.79 -0.37
CA GLN A 137 4.15 -0.31 -1.64
C GLN A 137 3.08 -0.34 -2.73
N PHE A 138 2.41 -1.47 -2.91
CA PHE A 138 1.34 -1.59 -3.89
C PHE A 138 0.18 -0.60 -3.63
N SER A 139 -0.23 -0.45 -2.37
CA SER A 139 -1.29 0.50 -2.00
C SER A 139 -0.90 1.95 -2.29
N SER A 140 0.36 2.33 -2.11
CA SER A 140 0.83 3.69 -2.41
C SER A 140 0.81 3.97 -3.92
N HIS A 141 1.16 2.98 -4.76
CA HIS A 141 1.00 3.10 -6.22
C HIS A 141 -0.46 3.30 -6.63
N LEU A 142 -1.40 2.57 -6.03
CA LEU A 142 -2.82 2.78 -6.28
C LEU A 142 -3.27 4.19 -5.87
N GLN A 143 -2.78 4.70 -4.74
CA GLN A 143 -3.07 6.07 -4.32
C GLN A 143 -2.55 7.11 -5.32
N VAL A 144 -1.32 6.96 -5.78
CA VAL A 144 -0.68 7.79 -6.82
C VAL A 144 -1.48 7.75 -8.13
N PHE A 145 -1.94 6.57 -8.55
CA PHE A 145 -2.83 6.43 -9.71
C PHE A 145 -4.18 7.11 -9.49
N MET A 146 -4.77 7.03 -8.29
CA MET A 146 -6.01 7.74 -7.97
C MET A 146 -5.82 9.26 -8.02
N GLU A 147 -4.65 9.79 -7.65
CA GLU A 147 -4.32 11.20 -7.83
C GLU A 147 -4.25 11.60 -9.32
N ASP A 148 -3.74 10.69 -10.17
CA ASP A 148 -3.72 10.88 -11.63
C ASP A 148 -5.14 10.92 -12.19
N VAL A 149 -5.98 9.93 -11.86
CA VAL A 149 -7.40 9.88 -12.27
C VAL A 149 -8.17 11.11 -11.79
N ARG A 150 -7.79 11.65 -10.63
CA ARG A 150 -8.39 12.88 -10.09
C ARG A 150 -7.83 14.17 -10.70
N HIS A 151 -6.83 14.06 -11.59
CA HIS A 151 -6.12 15.17 -12.22
C HIS A 151 -5.47 16.13 -11.20
N ILE A 152 -4.97 15.61 -10.08
CA ILE A 152 -4.32 16.40 -9.01
C ILE A 152 -2.79 16.33 -9.10
N SER A 153 -2.25 15.18 -9.53
CA SER A 153 -0.80 14.95 -9.61
C SER A 153 -0.10 15.77 -10.71
N GLY A 154 -0.86 16.27 -11.69
CA GLY A 154 -0.32 16.88 -12.91
C GLY A 154 0.22 15.87 -13.94
N ARG A 155 0.21 14.56 -13.64
CA ARG A 155 0.57 13.50 -14.60
C ARG A 155 -0.61 13.16 -15.51
N GLN A 156 -0.30 12.57 -16.65
CA GLN A 156 -1.32 12.06 -17.57
C GLN A 156 -1.83 10.70 -17.09
N VAL A 157 -3.13 10.45 -17.29
CA VAL A 157 -3.76 9.18 -16.91
C VAL A 157 -3.53 8.17 -18.02
N GLY A 158 -2.91 7.04 -17.66
CA GLY A 158 -2.60 5.97 -18.59
C GLY A 158 -2.05 4.75 -17.87
N PHE A 159 -1.60 3.78 -18.66
CA PHE A 159 -0.95 2.58 -18.15
C PHE A 159 0.25 2.23 -19.03
N ASP A 160 1.20 1.48 -18.49
CA ASP A 160 2.33 0.98 -19.27
C ASP A 160 1.90 -0.25 -20.07
N SER A 161 1.85 -0.14 -21.39
CA SER A 161 1.37 -1.22 -22.27
C SER A 161 2.32 -2.43 -22.28
N SER A 162 3.63 -2.20 -22.14
CA SER A 162 4.64 -3.26 -22.06
C SER A 162 4.47 -4.07 -20.77
N ILE A 163 4.33 -3.40 -19.63
CA ILE A 163 4.16 -4.08 -18.33
C ILE A 163 2.79 -4.75 -18.22
N SER A 164 1.71 -4.07 -18.62
CA SER A 164 0.35 -4.64 -18.55
C SER A 164 0.16 -5.88 -19.43
N SER A 165 0.89 -5.97 -20.56
CA SER A 165 0.87 -7.17 -21.42
C SER A 165 1.37 -8.45 -20.72
N GLN A 166 2.14 -8.31 -19.64
CA GLN A 166 2.68 -9.44 -18.86
C GLN A 166 1.66 -10.08 -17.92
N LEU A 167 0.44 -9.53 -17.80
CA LEU A 167 -0.57 -10.03 -16.86
C LEU A 167 -0.88 -11.52 -17.06
N SER A 168 -0.96 -11.98 -18.31
CA SER A 168 -1.20 -13.40 -18.62
C SER A 168 -0.10 -14.33 -18.10
N SER A 169 1.16 -13.89 -18.18
CA SER A 169 2.32 -14.60 -17.62
C SER A 169 2.22 -14.70 -16.09
N VAL A 170 1.83 -13.61 -15.43
CA VAL A 170 1.60 -13.59 -13.97
C VAL A 170 0.51 -14.58 -13.58
N LEU A 171 -0.67 -14.51 -14.22
CA LEU A 171 -1.78 -15.40 -13.92
C LEU A 171 -1.43 -16.88 -14.15
N SER A 172 -0.65 -17.18 -15.19
CA SER A 172 -0.18 -18.54 -15.47
C SER A 172 0.82 -19.06 -14.43
N SER A 173 1.53 -18.15 -13.75
CA SER A 173 2.57 -18.46 -12.75
C SER A 173 2.03 -18.72 -11.34
N LEU A 174 0.78 -18.31 -11.05
CA LEU A 174 0.12 -18.47 -9.74
C LEU A 174 0.00 -19.93 -9.27
N GLY A 175 0.22 -20.91 -10.17
CA GLY A 175 0.24 -22.35 -9.89
C GLY A 175 1.58 -22.92 -9.37
N GLY A 176 2.57 -22.08 -9.03
CA GLY A 176 3.79 -22.51 -8.32
C GLY A 176 5.09 -22.41 -9.11
N ASN A 177 5.07 -21.89 -10.34
CA ASN A 177 6.30 -21.55 -11.07
C ASN A 177 6.58 -20.06 -10.87
N HIS A 178 7.60 -19.71 -10.10
CA HIS A 178 8.05 -18.33 -9.99
C HIS A 178 8.58 -17.84 -11.34
N VAL A 179 7.99 -16.77 -11.88
CA VAL A 179 8.43 -16.17 -13.15
C VAL A 179 9.05 -14.82 -12.86
N ASN A 180 10.35 -14.70 -13.17
CA ASN A 180 10.98 -13.39 -13.28
C ASN A 180 10.67 -12.82 -14.68
N LEU A 181 9.92 -11.72 -14.72
CA LEU A 181 9.50 -11.06 -15.97
C LEU A 181 10.58 -10.15 -16.56
N GLY A 182 11.74 -10.02 -15.91
CA GLY A 182 12.93 -9.36 -16.46
C GLY A 182 12.89 -7.84 -16.49
N PHE A 183 11.97 -7.20 -15.74
CA PHE A 183 11.89 -5.74 -15.64
C PHE A 183 12.14 -5.25 -14.20
N SER A 184 12.56 -3.99 -14.07
CA SER A 184 12.66 -3.30 -12.79
C SER A 184 11.56 -2.26 -12.65
N GLY A 185 11.32 -1.76 -11.44
CA GLY A 185 10.34 -0.70 -11.20
C GLY A 185 10.62 0.56 -12.03
N GLN A 186 11.87 0.85 -12.39
CA GLN A 186 12.23 1.96 -13.29
C GLN A 186 11.70 1.77 -14.73
N SER A 187 11.42 0.54 -15.15
CA SER A 187 10.79 0.26 -16.45
C SER A 187 9.32 0.66 -16.49
N ILE A 188 8.66 0.81 -15.33
CA ILE A 188 7.25 1.19 -15.25
C ILE A 188 7.08 2.66 -15.65
N GLY A 189 6.31 2.90 -16.70
CA GLY A 189 6.05 4.22 -17.27
C GLY A 189 6.86 4.50 -18.53
N SER A 190 7.74 3.59 -18.95
CA SER A 190 8.54 3.70 -20.17
C SER A 190 7.73 3.49 -21.45
N ASN A 191 6.57 2.86 -21.36
CA ASN A 191 5.67 2.66 -22.50
C ASN A 191 4.26 3.15 -22.15
N LEU A 192 4.14 4.40 -21.71
CA LEU A 192 2.86 4.96 -21.27
C LEU A 192 1.92 5.11 -22.47
N GLN A 193 0.82 4.37 -22.41
CA GLN A 193 -0.33 4.52 -23.29
C GLN A 193 -1.39 5.36 -22.58
N ILE A 194 -1.67 6.53 -23.16
CA ILE A 194 -2.66 7.46 -22.63
C ILE A 194 -4.04 7.03 -23.09
N VAL A 195 -5.00 7.02 -22.16
CA VAL A 195 -6.39 6.73 -22.46
C VAL A 195 -7.19 8.03 -22.41
N GLN A 196 -7.84 8.38 -23.52
CA GLN A 196 -8.69 9.55 -23.56
C GLN A 196 -10.00 9.27 -22.80
N SER A 197 -10.31 10.15 -21.85
CA SER A 197 -11.52 10.10 -21.01
C SER A 197 -12.50 11.21 -21.38
N ASN A 198 -13.65 11.23 -20.71
CA ASN A 198 -14.65 12.31 -20.77
C ASN A 198 -14.31 13.49 -19.84
N PHE A 199 -13.04 13.64 -19.45
CA PHE A 199 -12.61 14.72 -18.57
C PHE A 199 -12.76 16.09 -19.25
N ASP A 200 -13.52 16.96 -18.60
CA ASP A 200 -13.68 18.38 -18.91
C ASP A 200 -13.01 19.21 -17.80
N SER A 201 -12.02 20.02 -18.17
CA SER A 201 -11.24 20.84 -17.23
C SER A 201 -12.05 21.88 -16.47
N VAL A 202 -13.24 22.25 -16.96
CA VAL A 202 -14.13 23.22 -16.31
C VAL A 202 -15.02 22.54 -15.26
N ASN A 203 -15.76 21.49 -15.64
CA ASN A 203 -16.79 20.92 -14.77
C ASN A 203 -16.36 19.64 -14.02
N SER A 204 -15.36 18.91 -14.51
CA SER A 204 -14.97 17.61 -13.94
C SER A 204 -14.29 17.71 -12.58
N PRO A 205 -13.40 18.70 -12.29
CA PRO A 205 -12.70 18.75 -11.01
C PRO A 205 -13.65 18.73 -9.79
N ALA A 206 -14.72 19.52 -9.82
CA ALA A 206 -15.71 19.55 -8.73
C ALA A 206 -16.46 18.22 -8.58
N ARG A 207 -16.86 17.60 -9.70
CA ARG A 207 -17.59 16.32 -9.70
C ARG A 207 -16.72 15.16 -9.23
N ILE A 208 -15.47 15.11 -9.69
CA ILE A 208 -14.46 14.14 -9.27
C ILE A 208 -14.19 14.28 -7.78
N HIS A 209 -14.03 15.51 -7.28
CA HIS A 209 -13.84 15.75 -5.85
C HIS A 209 -15.03 15.25 -5.02
N ALA A 210 -16.27 15.56 -5.44
CA ALA A 210 -17.47 15.08 -4.77
C ALA A 210 -17.56 13.54 -4.77
N ALA A 211 -17.24 12.90 -5.90
CA ALA A 211 -17.22 11.44 -6.01
C ALA A 211 -16.17 10.81 -5.09
N TRP A 212 -14.97 11.40 -5.01
CA TRP A 212 -13.92 10.98 -4.08
C TRP A 212 -14.36 11.11 -2.61
N VAL A 213 -14.94 12.24 -2.22
CA VAL A 213 -15.43 12.41 -0.85
C VAL A 213 -16.50 11.36 -0.51
N ALA A 214 -17.43 11.09 -1.43
CA ALA A 214 -18.44 10.06 -1.26
C ALA A 214 -17.81 8.65 -1.11
N SER A 215 -16.77 8.32 -1.88
CA SER A 215 -16.09 7.03 -1.74
C SER A 215 -15.36 6.91 -0.40
N GLN A 216 -14.73 7.97 0.09
CA GLN A 216 -14.08 7.96 1.40
C GLN A 216 -15.08 7.78 2.54
N LEU A 217 -16.27 8.38 2.43
CA LEU A 217 -17.34 8.19 3.41
C LEU A 217 -17.87 6.75 3.40
N ALA A 218 -17.94 6.10 2.24
CA ALA A 218 -18.42 4.72 2.10
C ALA A 218 -17.49 3.67 2.75
N VAL A 219 -16.22 4.00 3.00
CA VAL A 219 -15.26 3.13 3.69
C VAL A 219 -15.47 3.16 5.22
N LEU A 220 -16.10 4.20 5.76
CA LEU A 220 -16.32 4.32 7.19
C LEU A 220 -17.26 3.22 7.68
N PRO A 221 -16.99 2.63 8.86
CA PRO A 221 -17.88 1.61 9.40
C PRO A 221 -19.26 2.23 9.70
N PRO A 222 -20.37 1.48 9.52
CA PRO A 222 -21.72 1.99 9.77
C PRO A 222 -21.90 2.60 11.17
N SER A 223 -21.18 2.06 12.16
CA SER A 223 -21.17 2.53 13.55
C SER A 223 -20.68 3.97 13.72
N VAL A 224 -19.84 4.48 12.81
CA VAL A 224 -19.37 5.87 12.82
C VAL A 224 -20.36 6.81 12.13
N LEU A 225 -21.21 6.27 11.26
CA LEU A 225 -22.20 7.02 10.49
C LEU A 225 -23.57 7.15 11.19
N GLY A 226 -23.72 6.53 12.37
CA GLY A 226 -24.94 6.61 13.17
C GLY A 226 -26.11 5.77 12.64
N PHE A 227 -25.82 4.70 11.88
CA PHE A 227 -26.78 3.69 11.44
C PHE A 227 -26.76 2.46 12.34
#